data_AF-A0A958L1D8-F1
#
_entry.id   AF-A0A958L1D8-F1
#
_cell.length_a   1.000
_cell.length_b   1.000
_cell.length_c   1.000
_cell.angle_alpha   90.00
_cell.angle_beta   90.00
_cell.angle_gamma   90.00
#
_symmetry.space_group_name_H-M   'P 1'
#
loop_
_entity.id
_entity.type
_entity.pdbx_description
1 polymer ?
#
loop_
_entity_poly.entity_id
_entity_poly.type
_entity_poly.pdbx_seq_one_letter_code
_entity_poly.pdbx_strand_id
1 'polypeptide(L)'
;MLARSTLRILLLSTAIALVTYFGLASPWYEAPPSEPDPTMAFQSFWPSRCGFPAPFSDPEYPADALALREKISATIAGLPSDTVKVLFVGSSHTFAHNMPEMVRALFRSRGKNAFVLMVGPGGASLTKNWYERKAEALITAGLLQYVVFQEQSHASVSCPGTMRDGVAYFTNLARQFGAEPLLYMTWFHRYIPSTYHAREMNYVLSALYADVPMAPAGVAWRLAQEGDRSIELLARDGNHGTQAGMYLSALSIYAALSGKSPVGLPASLTMVDSPAVLVTLSDEEALYLQEKAEEAQKRTYDMSVVENLPREPIGLPYVASSLYHFGLFDKAETALDGLRPATDEDKRRIKRARETIEQTRANYHYSRLFPERAFLSRKVATTVLRPPT
;
A
#
# COMPACT_ATOMS: atom_id res chain seq x y z
N MET A 1 -24.35 -30.74 -29.66
CA MET A 1 -23.10 -29.96 -29.50
C MET A 1 -23.27 -28.69 -28.67
N LEU A 2 -24.44 -28.02 -28.64
CA LEU A 2 -24.64 -26.79 -27.84
C LEU A 2 -24.57 -26.98 -26.31
N ALA A 3 -24.96 -28.15 -25.76
CA ALA A 3 -25.02 -28.36 -24.31
C ALA A 3 -23.65 -28.46 -23.59
N ARG A 4 -22.57 -28.80 -24.32
CA ARG A 4 -21.21 -28.89 -23.73
C ARG A 4 -20.53 -27.53 -23.61
N SER A 5 -20.96 -26.54 -24.39
CA SER A 5 -20.42 -25.18 -24.38
C SER A 5 -20.97 -24.37 -23.19
N THR A 6 -22.27 -24.51 -22.91
CA THR A 6 -22.94 -23.82 -21.79
C THR A 6 -22.47 -24.34 -20.42
N LEU A 7 -22.15 -25.64 -20.31
CA LEU A 7 -21.65 -26.22 -19.06
C LEU A 7 -20.21 -25.77 -18.73
N ARG A 8 -19.36 -25.51 -19.74
CA ARG A 8 -18.01 -24.94 -19.55
C ARG A 8 -18.06 -23.48 -19.10
N ILE A 9 -19.02 -22.70 -19.59
CA ILE A 9 -19.22 -21.30 -19.18
C ILE A 9 -19.75 -21.23 -17.73
N LEU A 10 -20.65 -22.14 -17.34
CA LEU A 10 -21.19 -22.20 -15.98
C LEU A 10 -20.16 -22.68 -14.93
N LEU A 11 -19.26 -23.59 -15.31
CA LEU A 11 -18.16 -24.06 -14.47
C LEU A 11 -17.03 -23.02 -14.34
N LEU A 12 -16.79 -22.20 -15.37
CA LEU A 12 -15.87 -21.06 -15.27
C LEU A 12 -16.40 -19.98 -14.32
N SER A 13 -17.71 -19.68 -14.37
CA SER A 13 -18.32 -18.69 -13.48
C SER A 13 -18.34 -19.11 -12.01
N THR A 14 -18.40 -20.41 -11.71
CA THR A 14 -18.38 -20.93 -10.32
C THR A 14 -16.95 -21.07 -9.78
N ALA A 15 -15.95 -21.34 -10.63
CA ALA A 15 -14.54 -21.33 -10.22
C ALA A 15 -14.01 -19.90 -9.98
N ILE A 16 -14.46 -18.92 -10.77
CA ILE A 16 -14.16 -17.50 -10.52
C ILE A 16 -14.85 -17.03 -9.23
N ALA A 17 -16.10 -17.46 -8.99
CA ALA A 17 -16.83 -17.14 -7.76
C ALA A 17 -16.07 -17.59 -6.50
N LEU A 18 -15.50 -18.78 -6.46
CA LEU A 18 -14.79 -19.33 -5.28
C LEU A 18 -13.50 -18.59 -4.90
N VAL A 19 -12.90 -17.83 -5.82
CA VAL A 19 -11.74 -16.96 -5.54
C VAL A 19 -12.18 -15.56 -5.10
N THR A 20 -13.39 -15.13 -5.48
CA THR A 20 -14.03 -13.89 -5.02
C THR A 20 -14.86 -14.04 -3.72
N TYR A 21 -15.15 -15.27 -3.25
CA TYR A 21 -16.11 -15.54 -2.17
C TYR A 21 -15.53 -15.56 -0.74
N PHE A 22 -14.68 -14.60 -0.39
CA PHE A 22 -14.34 -14.33 1.02
C PHE A 22 -14.62 -12.89 1.47
N GLY A 23 -15.32 -12.08 0.66
CA GLY A 23 -15.52 -10.65 0.92
C GLY A 23 -16.96 -10.13 0.96
N LEU A 24 -18.00 -10.93 0.73
CA LEU A 24 -19.37 -10.41 0.51
C LEU A 24 -20.43 -10.78 1.57
N ALA A 25 -20.03 -11.23 2.75
CA ALA A 25 -20.95 -11.33 3.89
C ALA A 25 -20.30 -10.77 5.15
N SER A 26 -20.48 -9.48 5.36
CA SER A 26 -20.27 -8.85 6.67
C SER A 26 -21.36 -7.79 6.86
N PRO A 27 -22.38 -8.07 7.69
CA PRO A 27 -23.42 -7.11 8.02
C PRO A 27 -22.85 -6.14 9.05
N TRP A 28 -22.05 -5.17 8.61
CA TRP A 28 -21.63 -4.04 9.43
C TRP A 28 -22.05 -2.76 8.72
N TYR A 29 -23.35 -2.51 8.77
CA TYR A 29 -23.92 -1.17 8.59
C TYR A 29 -24.95 -0.95 9.69
N GLU A 30 -24.46 -0.86 10.92
CA GLU A 30 -25.14 -0.11 11.97
C GLU A 30 -24.37 1.20 12.15
N ALA A 31 -25.08 2.32 12.04
CA ALA A 31 -24.50 3.65 12.24
C ALA A 31 -23.93 3.75 13.66
N PRO A 32 -22.68 4.18 13.85
CA PRO A 32 -22.16 4.41 15.19
C PRO A 32 -22.92 5.57 15.86
N PRO A 33 -23.21 5.48 17.18
CA PRO A 33 -23.71 6.62 17.93
C PRO A 33 -22.65 7.73 17.99
N SER A 34 -23.12 8.98 18.00
CA SER A 34 -22.44 10.28 18.21
C SER A 34 -20.90 10.31 18.24
N GLU A 35 -20.34 11.20 17.42
CA GLU A 35 -18.93 11.58 17.26
C GLU A 35 -18.00 11.18 18.43
N PRO A 36 -17.01 10.28 18.21
CA PRO A 36 -16.00 10.02 19.22
C PRO A 36 -15.07 11.24 19.34
N ASP A 37 -14.73 11.59 20.58
CA ASP A 37 -13.75 12.62 20.92
C ASP A 37 -12.43 12.38 20.16
N PRO A 38 -11.97 13.34 19.32
CA PRO A 38 -10.76 13.18 18.51
C PRO A 38 -9.49 13.00 19.35
N THR A 39 -9.52 13.26 20.66
CA THR A 39 -8.39 13.01 21.57
C THR A 39 -8.35 11.58 22.12
N MET A 40 -9.49 10.89 22.19
CA MET A 40 -9.56 9.51 22.72
C MET A 40 -9.10 8.45 21.72
N ALA A 41 -9.14 8.72 20.41
CA ALA A 41 -8.64 7.80 19.38
C ALA A 41 -7.11 7.61 19.41
N PHE A 42 -6.38 8.45 20.15
CA PHE A 42 -4.92 8.48 20.15
C PHE A 42 -4.24 7.62 21.23
N GLN A 43 -4.94 7.21 22.30
CA GLN A 43 -4.29 6.53 23.43
C GLN A 43 -4.37 4.99 23.37
N SER A 44 -5.28 4.41 22.60
CA SER A 44 -5.62 2.98 22.68
C SER A 44 -5.13 2.11 21.51
N PHE A 45 -4.38 2.65 20.55
CA PHE A 45 -3.87 1.91 19.39
C PHE A 45 -2.37 2.11 19.12
N TRP A 46 -1.55 2.32 20.15
CA TRP A 46 -0.12 2.02 20.01
C TRP A 46 0.05 0.50 20.07
N PRO A 47 0.46 -0.18 18.98
CA PRO A 47 0.64 -1.63 19.04
C PRO A 47 1.69 -1.90 20.10
N SER A 48 1.35 -2.71 21.09
CA SER A 48 2.28 -3.13 22.15
C SER A 48 3.48 -3.92 21.59
N ARG A 49 3.54 -4.17 20.27
CA ARG A 49 4.59 -4.92 19.57
C ARG A 49 4.76 -4.40 18.13
N CYS A 50 5.50 -3.31 17.91
CA CYS A 50 6.17 -3.14 16.62
C CYS A 50 7.24 -4.25 16.49
N GLY A 51 7.43 -4.78 15.29
CA GLY A 51 8.33 -5.88 14.98
C GLY A 51 7.80 -6.70 13.81
N PHE A 52 8.63 -6.91 12.80
CA PHE A 52 8.36 -7.92 11.78
C PHE A 52 9.04 -9.23 12.20
N PRO A 53 8.33 -10.36 12.18
CA PRO A 53 8.91 -11.63 12.60
C PRO A 53 10.08 -12.01 11.69
N ALA A 54 11.08 -12.71 12.26
CA ALA A 54 12.15 -13.29 11.47
C ALA A 54 11.55 -14.27 10.44
N PRO A 55 12.13 -14.39 9.24
CA PRO A 55 11.73 -15.44 8.30
C PRO A 55 11.74 -16.79 9.02
N PHE A 56 10.75 -17.64 8.76
CA PHE A 56 10.78 -19.00 9.28
C PHE A 56 12.09 -19.68 8.88
N SER A 57 12.71 -20.39 9.82
CA SER A 57 13.91 -21.19 9.55
C SER A 57 13.65 -22.39 8.63
N ASP A 58 12.37 -22.67 8.38
CA ASP A 58 11.93 -23.74 7.50
C ASP A 58 11.57 -23.16 6.12
N PRO A 59 12.24 -23.61 5.03
CA PRO A 59 11.86 -23.25 3.67
C PRO A 59 10.57 -23.94 3.19
N GLU A 60 9.92 -24.76 4.03
CA GLU A 60 8.69 -25.46 3.65
C GLU A 60 7.54 -24.45 3.49
N TYR A 61 7.26 -24.13 2.22
CA TYR A 61 6.15 -23.27 1.83
C TYR A 61 4.81 -23.85 2.29
N PRO A 62 3.76 -23.01 2.44
CA PRO A 62 2.46 -23.47 2.91
C PRO A 62 1.98 -24.71 2.15
N ALA A 63 1.54 -25.75 2.88
CA ALA A 63 1.14 -27.04 2.29
C ALA A 63 0.03 -26.93 1.24
N ASP A 64 -0.72 -25.83 1.24
CA ASP A 64 -1.77 -25.51 0.28
C ASP A 64 -1.26 -24.89 -1.04
N ALA A 65 0.02 -24.51 -1.14
CA ALA A 65 0.60 -23.85 -2.31
C ALA A 65 0.49 -24.72 -3.58
N LEU A 66 0.70 -26.04 -3.49
CA LEU A 66 0.56 -26.95 -4.65
C LEU A 66 -0.89 -27.02 -5.14
N ALA A 67 -1.84 -27.18 -4.21
CA ALA A 67 -3.27 -27.23 -4.53
C ALA A 67 -3.77 -25.89 -5.11
N LEU A 68 -3.27 -24.76 -4.59
CA LEU A 68 -3.54 -23.44 -5.15
C LEU A 68 -2.92 -23.29 -6.55
N ARG A 69 -1.68 -23.75 -6.75
CA ARG A 69 -1.02 -23.74 -8.06
C ARG A 69 -1.84 -24.49 -9.09
N GLU A 70 -2.36 -25.67 -8.78
CA GLU A 70 -3.22 -26.44 -9.72
C GLU A 70 -4.50 -25.66 -10.08
N LYS A 71 -5.20 -25.14 -9.07
CA LYS A 71 -6.44 -24.35 -9.28
C LYS A 71 -6.19 -23.11 -10.13
N ILE A 72 -5.18 -22.33 -9.78
CA ILE A 72 -4.83 -21.09 -10.49
C ILE A 72 -4.34 -21.41 -11.91
N SER A 73 -3.56 -22.48 -12.10
CA SER A 73 -3.10 -22.92 -13.43
C SER A 73 -4.29 -23.26 -14.33
N ALA A 74 -5.28 -23.98 -13.81
CA ALA A 74 -6.49 -24.33 -14.56
C ALA A 74 -7.28 -23.09 -14.99
N THR A 75 -7.37 -22.07 -14.12
CA THR A 75 -8.00 -20.79 -14.45
C THR A 75 -7.21 -20.02 -15.52
N ILE A 76 -5.90 -19.89 -15.34
CA ILE A 76 -5.02 -19.15 -16.27
C ILE A 76 -4.96 -19.82 -17.65
N ALA A 77 -5.02 -21.16 -17.73
CA ALA A 77 -4.97 -21.89 -18.99
C ALA A 77 -6.14 -21.55 -19.95
N GLY A 78 -7.25 -21.02 -19.42
CA GLY A 78 -8.38 -20.54 -20.22
C GLY A 78 -8.26 -19.08 -20.70
N LEU A 79 -7.22 -18.35 -20.27
CA LEU A 79 -7.05 -16.93 -20.56
C LEU A 79 -6.06 -16.71 -21.72
N PRO A 80 -6.17 -15.59 -22.45
CA PRO A 80 -5.17 -15.22 -23.46
C PRO A 80 -3.75 -15.17 -22.88
N SER A 81 -2.76 -15.56 -23.68
CA SER A 81 -1.36 -15.68 -23.22
C SER A 81 -0.75 -14.36 -22.76
N ASP A 82 -1.25 -13.22 -23.26
CA ASP A 82 -0.84 -11.87 -22.87
C ASP A 82 -1.61 -11.31 -21.67
N THR A 83 -2.37 -12.15 -20.95
CA THR A 83 -3.10 -11.75 -19.74
C THR A 83 -2.14 -11.38 -18.62
N VAL A 84 -2.27 -10.15 -18.11
CA VAL A 84 -1.53 -9.65 -16.95
C VAL A 84 -2.05 -10.33 -15.69
N LYS A 85 -1.19 -10.95 -14.88
CA LYS A 85 -1.61 -11.74 -13.71
C LYS A 85 -1.12 -11.06 -12.43
N VAL A 86 -2.04 -10.53 -11.63
CA VAL A 86 -1.73 -9.68 -10.48
C VAL A 86 -2.31 -10.26 -9.21
N LEU A 87 -1.52 -10.33 -8.14
CA LEU A 87 -2.01 -10.55 -6.79
C LEU A 87 -1.96 -9.24 -6.00
N PHE A 88 -3.07 -8.89 -5.36
CA PHE A 88 -3.15 -7.79 -4.41
C PHE A 88 -3.07 -8.33 -2.97
N VAL A 89 -2.14 -7.83 -2.18
CA VAL A 89 -1.97 -8.16 -0.75
C VAL A 89 -2.17 -6.90 0.08
N GLY A 90 -3.23 -6.85 0.90
CA GLY A 90 -3.52 -5.63 1.63
C GLY A 90 -4.65 -5.73 2.63
N SER A 91 -5.54 -4.75 2.61
CA SER A 91 -6.60 -4.57 3.60
C SER A 91 -7.83 -3.87 2.98
N SER A 92 -8.64 -3.17 3.78
CA SER A 92 -9.74 -2.34 3.28
C SER A 92 -9.31 -1.24 2.32
N HIS A 93 -8.07 -0.77 2.42
CA HIS A 93 -7.49 0.19 1.47
C HIS A 93 -7.17 -0.44 0.10
N THR A 94 -7.36 -1.76 0.00
CA THR A 94 -7.24 -2.55 -1.23
C THR A 94 -8.61 -3.05 -1.67
N PHE A 95 -9.41 -3.70 -0.80
CA PHE A 95 -10.68 -4.30 -1.25
C PHE A 95 -11.84 -3.31 -1.38
N ALA A 96 -11.76 -2.11 -0.77
CA ALA A 96 -12.85 -1.15 -0.83
C ALA A 96 -13.24 -0.84 -2.28
N HIS A 97 -14.55 -0.81 -2.54
CA HIS A 97 -15.12 -0.63 -3.88
C HIS A 97 -14.57 -1.59 -4.95
N ASN A 98 -14.05 -2.75 -4.54
CA ASN A 98 -13.46 -3.75 -5.44
C ASN A 98 -12.36 -3.16 -6.36
N MET A 99 -11.44 -2.38 -5.79
CA MET A 99 -10.37 -1.72 -6.55
C MET A 99 -9.52 -2.66 -7.43
N PRO A 100 -9.18 -3.92 -7.04
CA PRO A 100 -8.53 -4.86 -7.94
C PRO A 100 -9.32 -5.10 -9.25
N GLU A 101 -10.65 -5.14 -9.16
CA GLU A 101 -11.52 -5.25 -10.33
C GLU A 101 -11.54 -3.97 -11.16
N MET A 102 -11.42 -2.79 -10.53
CA MET A 102 -11.22 -1.54 -11.27
C MET A 102 -9.93 -1.58 -12.10
N VAL A 103 -8.83 -2.07 -11.53
CA VAL A 103 -7.57 -2.25 -12.28
C VAL A 103 -7.77 -3.21 -13.45
N ARG A 104 -8.49 -4.33 -13.24
CA ARG A 104 -8.84 -5.28 -14.32
C ARG A 104 -9.65 -4.61 -15.43
N ALA A 105 -10.64 -3.80 -15.07
CA ALA A 105 -11.47 -3.05 -16.03
C ALA A 105 -10.66 -1.97 -16.77
N LEU A 106 -9.70 -1.31 -16.13
CA LEU A 106 -8.79 -0.35 -16.77
C LEU A 106 -7.91 -1.03 -17.83
N PHE A 107 -7.32 -2.20 -17.55
CA PHE A 107 -6.62 -2.99 -18.58
C PHE A 107 -7.56 -3.35 -19.74
N ARG A 108 -8.78 -3.78 -19.43
CA ARG A 108 -9.78 -4.14 -20.44
C ARG A 108 -10.14 -2.98 -21.36
N SER A 109 -10.25 -1.77 -20.81
CA SER A 109 -10.53 -0.55 -21.59
C SER A 109 -9.44 -0.22 -22.63
N ARG A 110 -8.23 -0.77 -22.46
CA ARG A 110 -7.11 -0.64 -23.39
C ARG A 110 -6.84 -1.93 -24.19
N GLY A 111 -7.84 -2.82 -24.27
CA GLY A 111 -7.75 -4.05 -25.05
C GLY A 111 -6.82 -5.12 -24.47
N LYS A 112 -6.44 -5.00 -23.18
CA LYS A 112 -5.60 -5.99 -22.48
C LYS A 112 -6.42 -6.76 -21.47
N ASN A 113 -6.11 -8.04 -21.30
CA ASN A 113 -6.74 -8.86 -20.27
C ASN A 113 -5.90 -8.79 -19.00
N ALA A 114 -6.56 -8.78 -17.85
CA ALA A 114 -5.91 -8.98 -16.58
C ALA A 114 -6.67 -10.03 -15.76
N PHE A 115 -5.91 -10.81 -14.99
CA PHE A 115 -6.39 -11.74 -13.99
C PHE A 115 -5.91 -11.22 -12.64
N VAL A 116 -6.86 -10.97 -11.74
CA VAL A 116 -6.56 -10.39 -10.43
C VAL A 116 -6.97 -11.35 -9.31
N LEU A 117 -6.07 -11.54 -8.35
CA LEU A 117 -6.32 -12.21 -7.08
C LEU A 117 -6.18 -11.19 -5.95
N MET A 118 -6.80 -11.45 -4.81
CA MET A 118 -6.67 -10.59 -3.64
C MET A 118 -6.61 -11.39 -2.34
N VAL A 119 -5.67 -11.01 -1.48
CA VAL A 119 -5.65 -11.34 -0.05
C VAL A 119 -5.73 -10.01 0.70
N GLY A 120 -6.90 -9.71 1.27
CA GLY A 120 -7.14 -8.44 1.94
C GLY A 120 -8.03 -8.53 3.17
N PRO A 121 -7.61 -9.16 4.27
CA PRO A 121 -8.40 -9.14 5.50
C PRO A 121 -8.58 -7.70 6.01
N GLY A 122 -9.74 -7.39 6.60
CA GLY A 122 -10.01 -6.10 7.22
C GLY A 122 -8.89 -5.69 8.18
N GLY A 123 -8.40 -4.46 8.03
CA GLY A 123 -7.36 -3.86 8.87
C GLY A 123 -6.00 -4.58 8.85
N ALA A 124 -5.69 -5.40 7.84
CA ALA A 124 -4.46 -6.17 7.84
C ALA A 124 -3.19 -5.36 7.53
N SER A 125 -2.16 -5.61 8.34
CA SER A 125 -0.77 -5.21 8.10
C SER A 125 -0.04 -6.23 7.24
N LEU A 126 1.17 -5.89 6.76
CA LEU A 126 2.05 -6.88 6.13
C LEU A 126 2.42 -7.98 7.13
N THR A 127 2.63 -7.65 8.40
CA THR A 127 2.86 -8.64 9.47
C THR A 127 1.67 -9.59 9.64
N LYS A 128 0.43 -9.10 9.59
CA LYS A 128 -0.75 -9.97 9.67
C LYS A 128 -0.84 -10.90 8.45
N ASN A 129 -0.63 -10.36 7.24
CA ASN A 129 -0.59 -11.17 6.02
C ASN A 129 0.52 -12.24 6.05
N TRP A 130 1.66 -11.90 6.65
CA TRP A 130 2.73 -12.87 6.94
C TRP A 130 2.22 -13.97 7.86
N TYR A 131 1.65 -13.65 9.04
CA TYR A 131 1.16 -14.68 9.97
C TYR A 131 0.07 -15.58 9.37
N GLU A 132 -0.80 -15.02 8.52
CA GLU A 132 -1.89 -15.78 7.89
C GLU A 132 -1.44 -16.72 6.77
N ARG A 133 -0.21 -16.55 6.23
CA ARG A 133 0.40 -17.40 5.17
C ARG A 133 -0.35 -17.44 3.82
N LYS A 134 -1.58 -16.94 3.71
CA LYS A 134 -2.40 -16.98 2.49
C LYS A 134 -1.75 -16.27 1.31
N ALA A 135 -1.20 -15.07 1.54
CA ALA A 135 -0.51 -14.32 0.50
C ALA A 135 0.71 -15.09 -0.01
N GLU A 136 1.45 -15.72 0.89
CA GLU A 136 2.63 -16.51 0.53
C GLU A 136 2.26 -17.75 -0.26
N ALA A 137 1.23 -18.49 0.13
CA ALA A 137 0.78 -19.65 -0.62
C ALA A 137 0.45 -19.31 -2.09
N LEU A 138 -0.13 -18.12 -2.34
CA LEU A 138 -0.40 -17.63 -3.70
C LEU A 138 0.86 -17.16 -4.44
N ILE A 139 1.80 -16.51 -3.73
CA ILE A 139 3.07 -16.07 -4.33
C ILE A 139 3.93 -17.28 -4.69
N THR A 140 4.05 -18.24 -3.78
CA THR A 140 4.87 -19.45 -3.91
C THR A 140 4.29 -20.43 -4.93
N ALA A 141 2.99 -20.32 -5.22
CA ALA A 141 2.38 -20.98 -6.36
C ALA A 141 3.04 -20.59 -7.68
N GLY A 142 3.77 -19.46 -7.79
CA GLY A 142 4.69 -19.16 -8.90
C GLY A 142 4.02 -19.05 -10.27
N LEU A 143 2.83 -18.44 -10.32
CA LEU A 143 2.03 -18.25 -11.54
C LEU A 143 1.68 -16.78 -11.83
N LEU A 144 1.97 -15.90 -10.89
CA LEU A 144 1.62 -14.48 -10.93
C LEU A 144 2.76 -13.69 -11.59
N GLN A 145 2.39 -12.67 -12.33
CA GLN A 145 3.35 -11.74 -12.93
C GLN A 145 3.69 -10.60 -11.97
N TYR A 146 2.71 -10.12 -11.22
CA TYR A 146 2.88 -9.01 -10.29
C TYR A 146 2.33 -9.34 -8.90
N VAL A 147 2.99 -8.82 -7.87
CA VAL A 147 2.48 -8.81 -6.48
C VAL A 147 2.43 -7.36 -6.02
N VAL A 148 1.22 -6.82 -5.91
CA VAL A 148 0.95 -5.46 -5.43
C VAL A 148 0.62 -5.54 -3.95
N PHE A 149 1.33 -4.81 -3.10
CA PHE A 149 1.10 -4.88 -1.66
C PHE A 149 1.17 -3.53 -0.95
N GLN A 150 0.43 -3.40 0.15
CA GLN A 150 0.41 -2.20 1.00
C GLN A 150 0.53 -2.55 2.48
N GLU A 151 1.06 -1.60 3.26
CA GLU A 151 1.01 -1.65 4.72
C GLU A 151 -0.29 -1.04 5.25
N GLN A 152 -0.78 -1.53 6.39
CA GLN A 152 -1.93 -0.98 7.09
C GLN A 152 -1.75 0.53 7.34
N SER A 153 -2.84 1.28 7.13
CA SER A 153 -2.78 2.74 7.08
C SER A 153 -2.10 3.37 8.31
N HIS A 154 -2.50 3.02 9.51
CA HIS A 154 -1.90 3.51 10.74
C HIS A 154 -0.49 2.94 11.02
N ALA A 155 -0.24 1.67 10.71
CA ALA A 155 1.04 0.98 10.90
C ALA A 155 2.15 1.56 10.03
N SER A 156 1.80 2.06 8.84
CA SER A 156 2.72 2.75 7.94
C SER A 156 3.35 4.01 8.54
N VAL A 157 2.78 4.55 9.64
CA VAL A 157 3.31 5.71 10.36
C VAL A 157 3.80 5.33 11.76
N SER A 158 3.04 4.49 12.48
CA SER A 158 3.34 4.12 13.86
C SER A 158 4.44 3.07 14.02
N CYS A 159 4.70 2.24 13.00
CA CYS A 159 5.75 1.21 13.03
C CYS A 159 6.59 1.19 11.73
N PRO A 160 7.35 2.27 11.41
CA PRO A 160 8.10 2.39 10.16
C PRO A 160 9.14 1.27 9.95
N GLY A 161 9.81 0.81 11.02
CA GLY A 161 10.73 -0.33 10.94
C GLY A 161 10.03 -1.64 10.56
N THR A 162 8.85 -1.91 11.13
CA THR A 162 8.04 -3.08 10.78
C THR A 162 7.60 -3.03 9.32
N MET A 163 7.13 -1.86 8.88
CA MET A 163 6.75 -1.64 7.48
C MET A 163 7.93 -1.92 6.55
N ARG A 164 9.10 -1.32 6.80
CA ARG A 164 10.32 -1.54 6.02
C ARG A 164 10.63 -3.04 5.88
N ASP A 165 10.62 -3.77 7.00
CA ASP A 165 10.96 -5.19 7.02
C ASP A 165 9.91 -6.04 6.30
N GLY A 166 8.62 -5.72 6.45
CA GLY A 166 7.54 -6.37 5.72
C GLY A 166 7.60 -6.11 4.21
N VAL A 167 7.88 -4.87 3.81
CA VAL A 167 8.07 -4.49 2.40
C VAL A 167 9.24 -5.28 1.82
N ALA A 168 10.39 -5.34 2.50
CA ALA A 168 11.53 -6.12 2.06
C ALA A 168 11.21 -7.62 1.93
N TYR A 169 10.46 -8.18 2.89
CA TYR A 169 10.06 -9.58 2.87
C TYR A 169 9.20 -9.92 1.65
N PHE A 170 8.08 -9.22 1.44
CA PHE A 170 7.18 -9.51 0.32
C PHE A 170 7.82 -9.20 -1.04
N THR A 171 8.70 -8.20 -1.10
CA THR A 171 9.51 -7.91 -2.29
C THR A 171 10.40 -9.10 -2.66
N ASN A 172 11.16 -9.62 -1.69
CA ASN A 172 12.08 -10.74 -1.92
C ASN A 172 11.32 -12.02 -2.27
N LEU A 173 10.22 -12.29 -1.58
CA LEU A 173 9.40 -13.47 -1.85
C LEU A 173 8.78 -13.43 -3.25
N ALA A 174 8.23 -12.29 -3.67
CA ALA A 174 7.69 -12.15 -5.02
C ALA A 174 8.75 -12.46 -6.09
N ARG A 175 9.93 -11.85 -5.94
CA ARG A 175 11.07 -12.07 -6.85
C ARG A 175 11.55 -13.51 -6.87
N GLN A 176 11.63 -14.15 -5.70
CA GLN A 176 12.05 -15.55 -5.57
C GLN A 176 11.16 -16.49 -6.41
N PHE A 177 9.88 -16.14 -6.57
CA PHE A 177 8.90 -16.91 -7.33
C PHE A 177 8.55 -16.31 -8.70
N GLY A 178 9.41 -15.42 -9.22
CA GLY A 178 9.32 -14.91 -10.58
C GLY A 178 8.26 -13.83 -10.81
N ALA A 179 7.69 -13.26 -9.73
CA ALA A 179 6.77 -12.14 -9.82
C ALA A 179 7.50 -10.81 -9.58
N GLU A 180 7.04 -9.76 -10.24
CA GLU A 180 7.50 -8.38 -10.04
C GLU A 180 6.74 -7.74 -8.86
N PRO A 181 7.43 -7.33 -7.79
CA PRO A 181 6.79 -6.67 -6.66
C PRO A 181 6.46 -5.21 -6.99
N LEU A 182 5.32 -4.71 -6.49
CA LEU A 182 4.94 -3.30 -6.57
C LEU A 182 4.40 -2.84 -5.20
N LEU A 183 5.04 -1.83 -4.61
CA LEU A 183 4.57 -1.22 -3.37
C LEU A 183 3.43 -0.23 -3.68
N TYR A 184 2.27 -0.41 -3.08
CA TYR A 184 1.12 0.47 -3.21
C TYR A 184 1.07 1.46 -2.04
N MET A 185 1.40 2.73 -2.31
CA MET A 185 1.37 3.80 -1.32
C MET A 185 -0.08 4.24 -1.06
N THR A 186 -0.57 4.03 0.16
CA THR A 186 -1.91 4.46 0.58
C THR A 186 -1.97 5.92 1.07
N TRP A 187 -3.17 6.48 1.11
CA TRP A 187 -3.45 7.87 1.48
C TRP A 187 -3.54 8.09 3.00
N PHE A 188 -3.69 9.35 3.40
CA PHE A 188 -3.78 9.79 4.79
C PHE A 188 -5.22 9.84 5.31
N HIS A 189 -5.37 9.66 6.62
CA HIS A 189 -6.66 9.81 7.29
C HIS A 189 -6.96 11.29 7.54
N ARG A 190 -8.18 11.74 7.19
CA ARG A 190 -8.66 13.14 7.27
C ARG A 190 -8.40 13.83 8.61
N TYR A 191 -8.52 13.11 9.71
CA TYR A 191 -8.42 13.68 11.07
C TYR A 191 -7.00 13.72 11.61
N ILE A 192 -6.01 13.17 10.88
CA ILE A 192 -4.60 13.18 11.27
C ILE A 192 -3.69 13.65 10.12
N PRO A 193 -3.98 14.83 9.52
CA PRO A 193 -3.27 15.31 8.33
C PRO A 193 -1.77 15.53 8.58
N SER A 194 -1.36 15.75 9.83
CA SER A 194 0.06 15.89 10.21
C SER A 194 0.91 14.65 9.95
N THR A 195 0.28 13.48 9.77
CA THR A 195 0.97 12.22 9.47
C THR A 195 1.27 12.02 7.99
N TYR A 196 0.75 12.90 7.12
CA TYR A 196 0.91 12.81 5.67
C TYR A 196 2.38 12.63 5.26
N HIS A 197 3.23 13.55 5.70
CA HIS A 197 4.63 13.58 5.31
C HIS A 197 5.40 12.36 5.83
N ALA A 198 5.16 11.96 7.07
CA ALA A 198 5.78 10.77 7.64
C ALA A 198 5.38 9.50 6.88
N ARG A 199 4.11 9.39 6.47
CA ARG A 199 3.63 8.26 5.67
C ARG A 199 4.32 8.21 4.31
N GLU A 200 4.27 9.30 3.55
CA GLU A 200 4.90 9.38 2.22
C GLU A 200 6.39 9.03 2.33
N MET A 201 7.09 9.63 3.28
CA MET A 201 8.49 9.33 3.55
C MET A 201 8.72 7.86 3.91
N ASN A 202 7.87 7.23 4.73
CA ASN A 202 8.02 5.81 5.07
C ASN A 202 7.85 4.89 3.87
N TYR A 203 6.90 5.20 2.97
CA TYR A 203 6.74 4.48 1.72
C TYR A 203 7.95 4.67 0.79
N VAL A 204 8.44 5.90 0.61
CA VAL A 204 9.63 6.21 -0.20
C VAL A 204 10.88 5.50 0.34
N LEU A 205 11.15 5.64 1.64
CA LEU A 205 12.32 5.02 2.27
C LEU A 205 12.22 3.49 2.28
N SER A 206 11.03 2.91 2.48
CA SER A 206 10.83 1.45 2.37
C SER A 206 11.02 0.96 0.94
N ALA A 207 10.53 1.71 -0.05
CA ALA A 207 10.70 1.40 -1.46
C ALA A 207 12.18 1.38 -1.86
N LEU A 208 12.93 2.41 -1.46
CA LEU A 208 14.38 2.50 -1.68
C LEU A 208 15.15 1.40 -0.96
N TYR A 209 14.76 1.09 0.28
CA TYR A 209 15.40 0.05 1.09
C TYR A 209 15.23 -1.35 0.46
N ALA A 210 14.03 -1.67 -0.02
CA ALA A 210 13.73 -2.97 -0.65
C ALA A 210 14.00 -2.99 -2.17
N ASP A 211 14.40 -1.85 -2.76
CA ASP A 211 14.61 -1.68 -4.19
C ASP A 211 13.35 -2.02 -5.01
N VAL A 212 12.16 -1.59 -4.57
CA VAL A 212 10.86 -1.97 -5.15
C VAL A 212 10.20 -0.77 -5.85
N PRO A 213 9.59 -0.95 -7.06
CA PRO A 213 8.78 0.08 -7.70
C PRO A 213 7.55 0.43 -6.84
N MET A 214 6.98 1.61 -7.06
CA MET A 214 5.84 2.08 -6.28
C MET A 214 4.72 2.67 -7.13
N ALA A 215 3.47 2.39 -6.74
CA ALA A 215 2.28 3.08 -7.19
C ALA A 215 1.94 4.20 -6.17
N PRO A 216 2.17 5.48 -6.50
CA PRO A 216 2.15 6.59 -5.54
C PRO A 216 0.73 7.14 -5.30
N ALA A 217 -0.25 6.29 -5.01
CA ALA A 217 -1.63 6.76 -4.85
C ALA A 217 -1.78 7.77 -3.71
N GLY A 218 -1.06 7.60 -2.60
CA GLY A 218 -1.05 8.58 -1.50
C GLY A 218 -0.70 10.01 -1.95
N VAL A 219 0.24 10.14 -2.90
CA VAL A 219 0.61 11.43 -3.52
C VAL A 219 -0.54 11.94 -4.40
N ALA A 220 -1.09 11.09 -5.27
CA ALA A 220 -2.20 11.45 -6.15
C ALA A 220 -3.41 11.96 -5.35
N TRP A 221 -3.74 11.27 -4.24
CA TRP A 221 -4.82 11.64 -3.34
C TRP A 221 -4.61 12.99 -2.67
N ARG A 222 -3.38 13.32 -2.27
CA ARG A 222 -3.07 14.65 -1.75
C ARG A 222 -3.24 15.70 -2.85
N LEU A 223 -2.63 15.50 -4.01
CA LEU A 223 -2.71 16.46 -5.12
C LEU A 223 -4.16 16.73 -5.54
N ALA A 224 -4.99 15.70 -5.55
CA ALA A 224 -6.41 15.82 -5.83
C ALA A 224 -7.13 16.66 -4.76
N GLN A 225 -6.92 16.37 -3.48
CA GLN A 225 -7.53 17.11 -2.37
C GLN A 225 -7.02 18.54 -2.21
N GLU A 226 -5.79 18.83 -2.62
CA GLU A 226 -5.22 20.18 -2.60
C GLU A 226 -5.75 21.06 -3.72
N GLY A 227 -6.10 20.47 -4.88
CA GLY A 227 -6.60 21.22 -6.04
C GLY A 227 -8.11 21.44 -6.05
N ASP A 228 -8.91 20.36 -6.05
CA ASP A 228 -10.36 20.41 -6.09
C ASP A 228 -10.95 19.60 -4.94
N ARG A 229 -11.58 20.33 -4.02
CA ARG A 229 -12.16 19.80 -2.79
C ARG A 229 -13.61 19.38 -2.95
N SER A 230 -14.21 19.60 -4.13
CA SER A 230 -15.58 19.19 -4.44
C SER A 230 -15.69 17.67 -4.68
N ILE A 231 -14.60 17.03 -5.12
CA ILE A 231 -14.52 15.58 -5.31
C ILE A 231 -14.21 14.90 -3.97
N GLU A 232 -15.22 14.27 -3.38
CA GLU A 232 -15.06 13.52 -2.12
C GLU A 232 -14.31 12.20 -2.36
N LEU A 233 -13.03 12.16 -2.00
CA LEU A 233 -12.21 10.93 -2.09
C LEU A 233 -12.33 10.04 -0.85
N LEU A 234 -12.67 10.62 0.29
CA LEU A 234 -12.80 9.91 1.57
C LEU A 234 -14.27 9.77 1.95
N ALA A 235 -14.63 8.59 2.45
CA ALA A 235 -15.90 8.37 3.11
C ALA A 235 -16.01 9.22 4.39
N ARG A 236 -17.21 9.25 4.98
CA ARG A 236 -17.52 10.03 6.18
C ARG A 236 -16.66 9.66 7.39
N ASP A 237 -16.16 8.43 7.44
CA ASP A 237 -15.23 8.00 8.48
C ASP A 237 -13.84 8.66 8.38
N GLY A 238 -13.56 9.35 7.28
CA GLY A 238 -12.30 10.06 7.04
C GLY A 238 -11.11 9.14 6.75
N ASN A 239 -11.32 7.84 6.58
CA ASN A 239 -10.26 6.83 6.40
C ASN A 239 -10.46 6.00 5.13
N HIS A 240 -11.66 5.48 4.88
CA HIS A 240 -11.90 4.65 3.70
C HIS A 240 -12.16 5.50 2.47
N GLY A 241 -11.77 4.98 1.29
CA GLY A 241 -12.01 5.66 0.04
C GLY A 241 -13.45 5.53 -0.44
N THR A 242 -13.95 6.59 -1.08
CA THR A 242 -15.15 6.53 -1.92
C THR A 242 -14.85 5.81 -3.24
N GLN A 243 -15.84 5.64 -4.11
CA GLN A 243 -15.60 5.14 -5.47
C GLN A 243 -14.60 6.01 -6.25
N ALA A 244 -14.69 7.34 -6.13
CA ALA A 244 -13.75 8.26 -6.76
C ALA A 244 -12.32 8.11 -6.22
N GLY A 245 -12.19 8.00 -4.88
CA GLY A 245 -10.90 7.72 -4.24
C GLY A 245 -10.29 6.39 -4.70
N MET A 246 -11.08 5.32 -4.71
CA MET A 246 -10.61 4.01 -5.13
C MET A 246 -10.30 3.94 -6.63
N TYR A 247 -11.01 4.72 -7.46
CA TYR A 247 -10.66 4.93 -8.87
C TYR A 247 -9.29 5.60 -9.01
N LEU A 248 -9.01 6.67 -8.26
CA LEU A 248 -7.70 7.33 -8.26
C LEU A 248 -6.56 6.38 -7.86
N SER A 249 -6.79 5.51 -6.88
CA SER A 249 -5.84 4.45 -6.53
C SER A 249 -5.67 3.42 -7.65
N ALA A 250 -6.76 2.99 -8.30
CA ALA A 250 -6.72 2.08 -9.43
C ALA A 250 -5.92 2.67 -10.60
N LEU A 251 -6.09 3.96 -10.90
CA LEU A 251 -5.33 4.69 -11.93
C LEU A 251 -3.82 4.67 -11.64
N SER A 252 -3.44 4.93 -10.38
CA SER A 252 -2.03 4.94 -9.95
C SER A 252 -1.40 3.55 -10.09
N ILE A 253 -2.13 2.50 -9.71
CA ILE A 253 -1.68 1.10 -9.85
C ILE A 253 -1.62 0.70 -11.33
N TYR A 254 -2.63 1.05 -12.12
CA TYR A 254 -2.65 0.78 -13.56
C TYR A 254 -1.45 1.42 -14.26
N ALA A 255 -1.15 2.69 -13.97
CA ALA A 255 -0.03 3.40 -14.56
C ALA A 255 1.30 2.73 -14.22
N ALA A 256 1.49 2.35 -12.96
CA ALA A 256 2.69 1.66 -12.50
C ALA A 256 2.85 0.25 -13.12
N LEU A 257 1.76 -0.53 -13.23
CA LEU A 257 1.81 -1.89 -13.81
C LEU A 257 1.96 -1.89 -15.34
N SER A 258 1.35 -0.93 -16.03
CA SER A 258 1.32 -0.89 -17.50
C SER A 258 2.45 -0.06 -18.11
N GLY A 259 3.05 0.85 -17.33
CA GLY A 259 3.96 1.88 -17.84
C GLY A 259 3.27 2.85 -18.82
N LYS A 260 1.93 2.94 -18.79
CA LYS A 260 1.13 3.81 -19.66
C LYS A 260 0.47 4.92 -18.86
N SER A 261 0.23 6.04 -19.53
CA SER A 261 -0.51 7.17 -18.97
C SER A 261 -1.92 6.74 -18.54
N PRO A 262 -2.37 7.14 -17.34
CA PRO A 262 -3.76 6.99 -16.94
C PRO A 262 -4.70 8.00 -17.62
N VAL A 263 -4.19 9.03 -18.29
CA VAL A 263 -5.02 10.05 -18.95
C VAL A 263 -5.75 9.47 -20.16
N GLY A 264 -7.04 9.80 -20.26
CA GLY A 264 -7.96 9.28 -21.28
C GLY A 264 -8.46 7.87 -21.00
N LEU A 265 -8.35 7.38 -19.75
CA LEU A 265 -9.07 6.19 -19.29
C LEU A 265 -10.56 6.51 -19.11
N PRO A 266 -11.47 5.51 -19.11
CA PRO A 266 -12.90 5.78 -19.04
C PRO A 266 -13.32 6.32 -17.67
N ALA A 267 -14.29 7.24 -17.68
CA ALA A 267 -14.92 7.81 -16.48
C ALA A 267 -15.89 6.85 -15.77
N SER A 268 -16.33 5.80 -16.47
CA SER A 268 -17.21 4.76 -15.94
C SER A 268 -16.59 3.39 -16.13
N LEU A 269 -16.63 2.56 -15.08
CA LEU A 269 -16.15 1.18 -15.11
C LEU A 269 -17.25 0.24 -14.64
N THR A 270 -17.37 -0.89 -15.33
CA THR A 270 -18.14 -2.06 -14.88
C THR A 270 -17.18 -3.22 -14.62
N MET A 271 -17.65 -4.22 -13.89
CA MET A 271 -16.92 -5.49 -13.80
C MET A 271 -16.70 -6.07 -15.20
N VAL A 272 -15.58 -6.76 -15.40
CA VAL A 272 -15.26 -7.35 -16.72
C VAL A 272 -16.20 -8.50 -17.07
N ASP A 273 -16.66 -9.25 -16.06
CA ASP A 273 -17.49 -10.44 -16.25
C ASP A 273 -18.99 -10.20 -15.93
N SER A 274 -19.40 -8.96 -15.63
CA SER A 274 -20.80 -8.64 -15.34
C SER A 274 -21.12 -7.15 -15.55
N PRO A 275 -22.40 -6.77 -15.70
CA PRO A 275 -22.79 -5.37 -15.90
C PRO A 275 -22.73 -4.52 -14.61
N ALA A 276 -22.26 -5.06 -13.47
CA ALA A 276 -22.21 -4.32 -12.22
C ALA A 276 -21.24 -3.14 -12.32
N VAL A 277 -21.73 -1.95 -11.95
CA VAL A 277 -20.95 -0.71 -11.96
C VAL A 277 -19.96 -0.70 -10.79
N LEU A 278 -18.70 -0.41 -11.09
CA LEU A 278 -17.64 -0.20 -10.09
C LEU A 278 -17.54 1.28 -9.71
N VAL A 279 -17.61 2.16 -10.70
CA VAL A 279 -17.55 3.62 -10.54
C VAL A 279 -18.19 4.30 -11.75
N THR A 280 -18.82 5.45 -11.51
CA THR A 280 -19.30 6.38 -12.52
C THR A 280 -18.96 7.79 -12.05
N LEU A 281 -18.14 8.49 -12.82
CA LEU A 281 -17.78 9.89 -12.63
C LEU A 281 -18.21 10.69 -13.86
N SER A 282 -18.32 12.01 -13.71
CA SER A 282 -18.32 12.88 -14.89
C SER A 282 -16.98 12.82 -15.63
N ASP A 283 -16.97 13.19 -16.91
CA ASP A 283 -15.74 13.23 -17.70
C ASP A 283 -14.72 14.23 -17.11
N GLU A 284 -15.21 15.34 -16.52
CA GLU A 284 -14.38 16.35 -15.87
C GLU A 284 -13.71 15.82 -14.60
N GLU A 285 -14.48 15.18 -13.70
CA GLU A 285 -13.94 14.57 -12.49
C GLU A 285 -12.94 13.45 -12.83
N ALA A 286 -13.28 12.60 -13.80
CA ALA A 286 -12.40 11.51 -14.21
C ALA A 286 -11.09 12.04 -14.79
N LEU A 287 -11.14 13.03 -15.69
CA LEU A 287 -9.96 13.65 -16.27
C LEU A 287 -9.08 14.27 -15.19
N TYR A 288 -9.67 15.02 -14.26
CA TYR A 288 -8.95 15.61 -13.14
C TYR A 288 -8.20 14.56 -12.32
N LEU A 289 -8.88 13.46 -11.94
CA LEU A 289 -8.24 12.37 -11.17
C LEU A 289 -7.15 11.66 -11.97
N GLN A 290 -7.32 11.49 -13.28
CA GLN A 290 -6.31 10.90 -14.16
C GLN A 290 -5.05 11.77 -14.24
N GLU A 291 -5.20 13.09 -14.35
CA GLU A 291 -4.08 14.03 -14.33
C GLU A 291 -3.34 14.00 -12.99
N LYS A 292 -4.04 13.85 -11.87
CA LYS A 292 -3.40 13.73 -10.55
C LYS A 292 -2.64 12.41 -10.38
N ALA A 293 -3.16 11.32 -10.93
CA ALA A 293 -2.42 10.05 -10.98
C ALA A 293 -1.16 10.15 -11.85
N GLU A 294 -1.26 10.77 -13.02
CA GLU A 294 -0.12 11.04 -13.93
C GLU A 294 0.95 11.94 -13.27
N GLU A 295 0.52 13.03 -12.62
CA GLU A 295 1.40 13.94 -11.90
C GLU A 295 2.12 13.22 -10.74
N ALA A 296 1.38 12.42 -9.97
CA ALA A 296 1.94 11.61 -8.89
C ALA A 296 2.96 10.59 -9.41
N GLN A 297 2.69 9.93 -10.55
CA GLN A 297 3.62 8.95 -11.14
C GLN A 297 4.99 9.59 -11.46
N LYS A 298 4.99 10.84 -11.94
CA LYS A 298 6.21 11.62 -12.20
C LYS A 298 6.97 12.01 -10.92
N ARG A 299 6.31 11.95 -9.76
CA ARG A 299 6.86 12.29 -8.43
C ARG A 299 7.11 11.07 -7.53
N THR A 300 7.07 9.85 -8.07
CA THR A 300 7.09 8.59 -7.27
C THR A 300 8.28 8.45 -6.32
N TYR A 301 9.40 9.10 -6.62
CA TYR A 301 10.62 9.11 -5.81
C TYR A 301 11.12 10.52 -5.52
N ASP A 302 10.20 11.47 -5.36
CA ASP A 302 10.57 12.82 -4.99
C ASP A 302 11.25 12.82 -3.61
N MET A 303 12.58 12.94 -3.61
CA MET A 303 13.41 12.97 -2.40
C MET A 303 13.22 14.25 -1.59
N SER A 304 12.46 15.24 -2.10
CA SER A 304 12.09 16.42 -1.34
C SER A 304 11.36 16.07 -0.04
N VAL A 305 10.69 14.92 0.04
CA VAL A 305 10.04 14.44 1.27
C VAL A 305 11.02 13.98 2.36
N VAL A 306 12.30 13.81 2.01
CA VAL A 306 13.39 13.49 2.95
C VAL A 306 14.30 14.70 3.16
N GLU A 307 14.37 15.59 2.18
CA GLU A 307 15.21 16.80 2.22
C GLU A 307 14.51 17.99 2.88
N ASN A 308 13.22 18.18 2.61
CA ASN A 308 12.41 19.29 3.08
C ASN A 308 11.48 18.83 4.19
N LEU A 309 12.09 18.50 5.33
CA LEU A 309 11.35 18.03 6.50
C LEU A 309 10.40 19.13 7.01
N PRO A 310 9.19 18.78 7.46
CA PRO A 310 8.25 19.73 8.01
C PRO A 310 8.87 20.40 9.24
N ARG A 311 8.77 21.73 9.30
CA ARG A 311 9.23 22.53 10.44
C ARG A 311 8.19 22.61 11.56
N GLU A 312 7.01 22.02 11.33
CA GLU A 312 5.88 22.04 12.25
C GLU A 312 5.92 20.85 13.24
N PRO A 313 5.65 21.05 14.53
CA PRO A 313 5.78 20.01 15.56
C PRO A 313 4.81 18.82 15.42
N ILE A 314 3.67 19.00 14.77
CA ILE A 314 2.51 18.06 14.84
C ILE A 314 2.75 16.76 14.03
N GLY A 315 3.69 16.75 13.08
CA GLY A 315 4.07 15.54 12.31
C GLY A 315 5.45 14.99 12.67
N LEU A 316 6.21 15.71 13.47
CA LEU A 316 7.64 15.52 13.58
C LEU A 316 8.10 14.29 14.39
N PRO A 317 7.44 13.89 15.49
CA PRO A 317 7.81 12.65 16.17
C PRO A 317 7.75 11.43 15.22
N TYR A 318 6.80 11.44 14.29
CA TYR A 318 6.71 10.40 13.26
C TYR A 318 7.85 10.51 12.26
N VAL A 319 8.14 11.71 11.76
CA VAL A 319 9.24 11.95 10.81
C VAL A 319 10.61 11.58 11.40
N ALA A 320 10.88 12.00 12.64
CA ALA A 320 12.14 11.70 13.31
C ALA A 320 12.27 10.20 13.61
N SER A 321 11.18 9.56 14.04
CA SER A 321 11.10 8.10 14.19
C SER A 321 11.36 7.37 12.87
N SER A 322 10.76 7.83 11.77
CA SER A 322 10.99 7.30 10.44
C SER A 322 12.46 7.37 10.05
N LEU A 323 13.06 8.57 10.01
CA LEU A 323 14.47 8.77 9.65
C LEU A 323 15.40 7.87 10.47
N TYR A 324 15.13 7.78 11.78
CA TYR A 324 15.85 6.90 12.69
C TYR A 324 15.77 5.42 12.27
N HIS A 325 14.58 4.90 11.97
CA HIS A 325 14.40 3.50 11.55
C HIS A 325 15.08 3.17 10.22
N PHE A 326 15.35 4.18 9.39
CA PHE A 326 16.14 4.01 8.16
C PHE A 326 17.64 4.30 8.34
N GLY A 327 18.11 4.52 9.57
CA GLY A 327 19.52 4.76 9.89
C GLY A 327 20.02 6.17 9.56
N LEU A 328 19.11 7.11 9.30
CA LEU A 328 19.40 8.52 8.99
C LEU A 328 19.48 9.35 10.28
N PHE A 329 20.34 8.94 11.22
CA PHE A 329 20.42 9.50 12.57
C PHE A 329 20.73 11.00 12.58
N ASP A 330 21.72 11.44 11.81
CA ASP A 330 22.12 12.85 11.76
C ASP A 330 21.00 13.74 11.20
N LYS A 331 20.25 13.24 10.21
CA LYS A 331 19.06 13.92 9.69
C LYS A 331 17.94 13.97 10.71
N ALA A 332 17.72 12.89 11.47
CA ALA A 332 16.72 12.85 12.52
C ALA A 332 17.02 13.86 13.64
N GLU A 333 18.29 13.96 14.08
CA GLU A 333 18.72 14.95 15.08
C GLU A 333 18.62 16.38 14.53
N THR A 334 19.09 16.62 13.30
CA THR A 334 19.00 17.93 12.64
C THR A 334 17.55 18.41 12.51
N ALA A 335 16.63 17.48 12.17
CA ALA A 335 15.20 17.78 12.09
C ALA A 335 14.62 18.25 13.43
N LEU A 336 15.08 17.66 14.54
CA LEU A 336 14.66 18.02 15.88
C LEU A 336 15.32 19.31 16.40
N ASP A 337 16.56 19.57 16.01
CA ASP A 337 17.32 20.77 16.40
C ASP A 337 16.82 22.03 15.69
N GLY A 338 16.34 21.90 14.44
CA GLY A 338 15.84 23.02 13.63
C GLY A 338 14.51 23.63 14.11
N LEU A 339 13.92 23.10 15.17
CA LEU A 339 12.60 23.51 15.64
C LEU A 339 12.64 24.69 16.60
N ARG A 340 11.58 25.49 16.52
CA ARG A 340 11.27 26.53 17.51
C ARG A 340 9.92 26.18 18.15
N PRO A 341 9.90 25.48 19.31
CA PRO A 341 8.65 25.12 19.95
C PRO A 341 7.88 26.37 20.37
N ALA A 342 6.63 26.50 19.91
CA ALA A 342 5.77 27.63 20.24
C ALA A 342 5.02 27.42 21.57
N THR A 343 4.79 26.16 21.95
CA THR A 343 4.04 25.80 23.16
C THR A 343 4.79 24.82 24.04
N ASP A 344 4.40 24.71 25.32
CA ASP A 344 4.95 23.67 26.21
C ASP A 344 4.57 22.25 25.77
N GLU A 345 3.45 22.09 25.05
CA GLU A 345 3.11 20.82 24.44
C GLU A 345 4.08 20.46 23.30
N ASP A 346 4.52 21.44 22.49
CA ASP A 346 5.55 21.20 21.48
C ASP A 346 6.88 20.78 22.10
N LYS A 347 7.28 21.44 23.20
CA LYS A 347 8.48 21.03 23.97
C LYS A 347 8.35 19.59 24.45
N ARG A 348 7.20 19.20 25.00
CA ARG A 348 6.94 17.81 25.43
C ARG A 348 6.98 16.82 24.26
N ARG A 349 6.43 17.19 23.09
CA ARG A 349 6.48 16.36 21.87
C ARG A 349 7.91 16.16 21.38
N ILE A 350 8.71 17.21 21.32
CA ILE A 350 10.12 17.16 20.93
C ILE A 350 10.90 16.28 21.91
N LYS A 351 10.69 16.46 23.23
CA LYS A 351 11.33 15.64 24.25
C LYS A 351 10.98 14.15 24.09
N ARG A 352 9.69 13.82 23.93
CA ARG A 352 9.25 12.43 23.69
C ARG A 352 9.84 11.86 22.40
N ALA A 353 9.97 12.65 21.35
CA ALA A 353 10.62 12.23 20.10
C ALA A 353 12.10 11.88 20.33
N ARG A 354 12.83 12.71 21.08
CA ARG A 354 14.24 12.42 21.46
C ARG A 354 14.36 11.18 22.35
N GLU A 355 13.51 11.05 23.36
CA GLU A 355 13.47 9.85 24.24
C GLU A 355 13.19 8.59 23.40
N THR A 356 12.27 8.66 22.44
CA THR A 356 11.97 7.56 21.50
C THR A 356 13.19 7.23 20.63
N ILE A 357 13.89 8.24 20.11
CA ILE A 357 15.13 8.06 19.33
C ILE A 357 16.21 7.39 20.17
N GLU A 358 16.45 7.85 21.40
CA GLU A 358 17.45 7.27 22.31
C GLU A 358 17.13 5.81 22.66
N GLN A 359 15.88 5.51 22.99
CA GLN A 359 15.44 4.15 23.27
C GLN A 359 15.61 3.24 22.05
N THR A 360 15.36 3.77 20.85
CA THR A 360 15.56 3.02 19.60
C THR A 360 17.05 2.94 19.20
N ARG A 361 17.91 3.88 19.64
CA ARG A 361 19.39 3.83 19.55
C ARG A 361 19.98 2.67 20.30
N ALA A 362 19.54 2.44 21.52
CA ALA A 362 19.90 1.26 22.27
C ALA A 362 19.52 -0.04 21.52
N ASN A 363 18.34 -0.08 20.90
CA ASN A 363 17.86 -1.25 20.16
C ASN A 363 18.57 -1.46 18.81
N TYR A 364 18.95 -0.38 18.10
CA TYR A 364 19.65 -0.45 16.82
C TYR A 364 21.10 -0.89 16.98
N HIS A 365 21.79 -0.47 18.04
CA HIS A 365 23.10 -1.01 18.41
C HIS A 365 23.05 -2.53 18.60
N TYR A 366 21.95 -3.05 19.14
CA TYR A 366 21.69 -4.49 19.25
C TYR A 366 21.59 -5.18 17.87
N SER A 367 21.01 -4.51 16.87
CA SER A 367 20.87 -5.06 15.51
C SER A 367 22.18 -5.10 14.72
N ARG A 368 23.19 -4.27 15.07
CA ARG A 368 24.54 -4.32 14.47
C ARG A 368 25.36 -5.54 14.87
N LEU A 369 24.93 -6.30 15.88
CA LEU A 369 25.48 -7.62 16.17
C LEU A 369 25.12 -8.66 15.09
N PHE A 370 24.30 -8.29 14.09
CA PHE A 370 23.95 -9.10 12.92
C PHE A 370 24.38 -8.39 11.61
N PRO A 371 25.60 -8.65 11.09
CA PRO A 371 26.25 -7.86 10.03
C PRO A 371 25.54 -7.87 8.66
N GLU A 372 24.65 -8.83 8.39
CA GLU A 372 23.82 -8.89 7.17
C GLU A 372 22.93 -7.63 7.00
N ARG A 373 22.57 -6.94 8.10
CA ARG A 373 21.74 -5.71 8.09
C ARG A 373 22.51 -4.42 7.82
N ALA A 374 23.85 -4.44 7.88
CA ALA A 374 24.69 -3.24 7.77
C ALA A 374 24.99 -2.80 6.32
N PHE A 375 24.68 -3.64 5.32
CA PHE A 375 24.98 -3.36 3.91
C PHE A 375 23.97 -2.39 3.26
N LEU A 376 22.72 -2.38 3.73
CA LEU A 376 21.59 -1.66 3.12
C LEU A 376 21.51 -0.17 3.48
N SER A 377 22.12 0.25 4.59
CA SER A 377 22.26 1.68 4.93
C SER A 377 23.08 2.42 3.87
N ARG A 378 23.98 1.75 3.15
CA ARG A 378 24.80 2.38 2.11
C ARG A 378 24.00 2.76 0.87
N LYS A 379 23.05 1.95 0.39
CA LYS A 379 22.27 2.25 -0.83
C LYS A 379 21.34 3.45 -0.60
N VAL A 380 20.61 3.44 0.52
CA VAL A 380 19.78 4.58 0.96
C VAL A 380 20.66 5.80 1.23
N ALA A 381 21.78 5.67 1.95
CA ALA A 381 22.70 6.79 2.18
C ALA A 381 23.33 7.32 0.88
N THR A 382 23.71 6.49 -0.10
CA THR A 382 24.27 6.96 -1.38
C THR A 382 23.26 7.67 -2.25
N THR A 383 21.97 7.31 -2.17
CA THR A 383 20.89 7.99 -2.89
C THR A 383 20.44 9.26 -2.17
N VAL A 384 20.41 9.27 -0.82
CA VAL A 384 19.98 10.42 0.01
C VAL A 384 21.09 11.46 0.21
N LEU A 385 22.37 11.08 0.10
CA LEU A 385 23.52 11.97 0.34
C LEU A 385 24.23 12.43 -0.95
N ARG A 386 23.76 12.04 -2.14
CA ARG A 386 24.24 12.63 -3.39
C ARG A 386 23.36 13.83 -3.75
N PRO A 387 23.94 15.03 -3.95
CA PRO A 387 23.19 16.12 -4.55
C PRO A 387 22.75 15.69 -5.96
N PRO A 388 21.57 16.14 -6.44
CA PRO A 388 21.10 15.81 -7.78
C PRO A 388 22.14 16.26 -8.81
N THR A 389 22.56 15.34 -9.68
CA THR A 389 23.41 15.62 -10.85
C THR A 389 22.57 16.04 -12.03
#